data_AF-A0A011PJ28-F1
#
_entry.id   AF-A0A011PJ28-F1
#
_cell.length_a   1.000
_cell.length_b   1.000
_cell.length_c   1.000
_cell.angle_alpha   90.00
_cell.angle_beta   90.00
_cell.angle_gamma   90.00
#
_symmetry.space_group_name_H-M   'P 1'
#
loop_
_entity.id
_entity.type
_entity.pdbx_description
1 polymer ?
#
loop_
_entity_poly.entity_id
_entity_poly.type
_entity_poly.pdbx_seq_one_letter_code
_entity_poly.pdbx_strand_id
1 'polypeptide(L)' 'MGQMIVSGMMPAASQREIGGQAPFSLVIGNATQVTVQYRGRLIDLEPHSKGDVARLTVE' A
#
# COMPACT_ATOMS: atom_id res chain seq x y z
N MET A 1 16.59 -3.74 -10.59
CA MET A 1 15.72 -4.90 -10.31
C MET A 1 14.87 -4.52 -9.10
N GLY A 2 13.54 -4.60 -9.18
CA GLY A 2 12.68 -4.35 -8.02
C GLY A 2 12.69 -5.56 -7.08
N GLN A 3 12.77 -5.32 -5.77
CA GLN A 3 12.70 -6.39 -4.77
C GLN A 3 11.28 -6.42 -4.19
N MET A 4 10.65 -7.60 -4.19
CA MET A 4 9.39 -7.79 -3.49
C MET A 4 9.66 -7.77 -1.97
N ILE A 5 9.13 -6.78 -1.28
CA ILE A 5 9.32 -6.63 0.18
C ILE A 5 8.18 -7.31 0.94
N VAL A 6 6.96 -7.28 0.39
CA VAL A 6 5.79 -7.91 1.00
C VAL A 6 4.82 -8.46 -0.04
N SER A 7 4.19 -9.59 0.26
CA SER A 7 3.03 -10.12 -0.46
C SER A 7 2.21 -11.05 0.44
N GLY A 8 0.90 -11.08 0.21
CA GLY A 8 -0.03 -11.94 0.95
C GLY A 8 -1.26 -11.19 1.46
N MET A 9 -2.18 -11.94 2.05
CA MET A 9 -3.35 -11.39 2.74
C MET A 9 -2.97 -10.91 4.14
N MET A 10 -3.48 -9.75 4.52
CA MET A 10 -3.33 -9.22 5.86
C MET A 10 -4.65 -9.40 6.62
N PRO A 11 -4.63 -9.88 7.88
CA PRO A 11 -5.83 -9.94 8.70
C PRO A 11 -6.32 -8.53 9.06
N ALA A 12 -7.63 -8.41 9.33
CA ALA A 12 -8.20 -7.16 9.81
C ALA A 12 -7.52 -6.68 11.10
N ALA A 13 -7.45 -5.36 11.30
CA ALA A 13 -6.79 -4.72 12.43
C ALA A 13 -5.29 -5.07 12.59
N SER A 14 -4.63 -5.51 11.53
CA SER A 14 -3.17 -5.66 11.51
C SER A 14 -2.49 -4.42 10.96
N GLN A 15 -1.30 -4.13 11.48
CA GLN A 15 -0.40 -3.10 10.98
C GLN A 15 0.89 -3.75 10.52
N ARG A 16 1.43 -3.26 9.41
CA ARG A 16 2.74 -3.68 8.91
C ARG A 16 3.53 -2.45 8.49
N GLU A 17 4.71 -2.30 9.07
CA GLU A 17 5.66 -1.27 8.69
C GLU A 17 6.66 -1.87 7.69
N ILE A 18 6.93 -1.11 6.62
CA ILE A 18 7.87 -1.51 5.58
C ILE A 18 8.94 -0.44 5.47
N GLY A 19 10.19 -0.84 5.71
CA GLY A 19 11.37 -0.04 5.45
C GLY A 19 11.98 -0.37 4.08
N GLY A 20 12.77 0.55 3.56
CA GLY A 20 13.49 0.37 2.30
C GLY A 20 13.83 1.70 1.64
N GLN A 21 14.40 1.62 0.44
CA GLN A 21 14.59 2.79 -0.42
C GLN A 21 13.44 2.86 -1.43
N ALA A 22 12.80 4.02 -1.50
CA ALA A 22 11.88 4.37 -2.56
C ALA A 22 12.55 4.29 -3.95
N PRO A 23 11.77 4.11 -5.03
CA PRO A 23 10.30 4.07 -5.09
C PRO A 23 9.70 2.74 -4.62
N PHE A 24 8.56 2.80 -3.92
CA PHE A 24 7.77 1.60 -3.59
C PHE A 24 6.56 1.51 -4.51
N SER A 25 6.38 0.37 -5.17
CA SER A 25 5.15 0.04 -5.90
C SER A 25 4.22 -0.80 -5.04
N LEU A 26 3.01 -0.32 -4.81
CA LEU A 26 2.01 -0.97 -3.96
C LEU A 26 0.79 -1.38 -4.78
N VAL A 27 0.29 -2.58 -4.49
CA VAL A 27 -1.01 -3.08 -4.93
C VAL A 27 -1.80 -3.47 -3.70
N ILE A 28 -2.89 -2.76 -3.43
CA ILE A 28 -3.72 -2.94 -2.24
C ILE A 28 -5.08 -3.45 -2.68
N GLY A 29 -5.44 -4.66 -2.25
CA GLY A 29 -6.80 -5.20 -2.42
C GLY A 29 -7.70 -4.81 -1.26
N ASN A 30 -9.00 -4.72 -1.51
CA ASN A 30 -9.98 -4.17 -0.58
C ASN A 30 -9.58 -2.77 -0.06
N ALA A 31 -9.20 -1.90 -1.00
CA ALA A 31 -8.56 -0.61 -0.70
C ALA A 31 -9.41 0.33 0.17
N THR A 32 -10.74 0.20 0.14
CA THR A 32 -11.66 0.97 0.98
C THR A 32 -11.55 0.62 2.48
N GLN A 33 -10.99 -0.54 2.81
CA GLN A 33 -10.81 -1.03 4.18
C GLN A 33 -9.35 -0.90 4.66
N VAL A 34 -8.45 -0.36 3.83
CA VAL A 34 -7.02 -0.28 4.12
C VAL A 34 -6.60 1.18 4.19
N THR A 35 -5.86 1.53 5.25
CA THR A 35 -5.20 2.84 5.37
C THR A 35 -3.72 2.69 5.06
N VAL A 36 -3.21 3.54 4.16
CA VAL A 36 -1.79 3.60 3.85
C VAL A 36 -1.23 4.93 4.37
N GLN A 37 -0.14 4.82 5.13
CA GLN A 37 0.63 5.96 5.59
C GLN A 37 2.05 5.86 5.05
N TYR A 38 2.54 6.94 4.45
CA TYR A 38 3.92 7.05 3.97
C TYR A 38 4.60 8.24 4.60
N ARG A 39 5.73 8.02 5.29
CA ARG A 39 6.49 9.06 6.00
C ARG A 39 5.60 9.96 6.88
N GLY A 40 4.65 9.37 7.59
CA GLY A 40 3.71 10.08 8.47
C GLY A 40 2.50 10.72 7.76
N ARG A 41 2.42 10.68 6.43
CA ARG A 41 1.28 11.23 5.66
C ARG A 41 0.32 10.14 5.25
N LEU A 42 -0.97 10.37 5.48
CA LEU A 42 -2.03 9.52 4.93
C LEU A 42 -2.07 9.70 3.42
N ILE A 43 -2.11 8.58 2.71
CA ILE A 43 -2.27 8.56 1.26
C ILE A 43 -3.72 8.25 0.96
N ASP A 44 -4.36 9.10 0.18
CA ASP A 44 -5.66 8.81 -0.38
C ASP A 44 -5.53 7.75 -1.49
N LEU A 45 -6.20 6.62 -1.29
CA LEU A 45 -6.19 5.50 -2.22
C LEU A 45 -7.28 5.61 -3.29
N GLU A 46 -8.31 6.43 -3.08
CA GLU A 46 -9.47 6.53 -3.97
C GLU A 46 -9.07 6.93 -5.41
N PRO A 47 -8.20 7.94 -5.65
CA PRO A 47 -7.76 8.31 -7.00
C PRO A 47 -6.98 7.21 -7.72
N HIS A 48 -6.42 6.28 -6.95
CA HIS A 48 -5.58 5.17 -7.41
C HIS A 48 -6.33 3.83 -7.47
N SER A 49 -7.63 3.83 -7.14
CA SER A 49 -8.47 2.65 -7.04
C SER A 49 -9.17 2.33 -8.37
N LYS A 50 -9.13 1.06 -8.75
CA LYS A 50 -9.93 0.48 -9.84
C LYS A 50 -10.72 -0.69 -9.28
N GLY A 51 -12.01 -0.47 -9.03
CA GLY A 51 -12.82 -1.39 -8.22
C GLY A 51 -12.27 -1.45 -6.80
N ASP A 52 -12.18 -2.66 -6.23
CA ASP A 52 -11.67 -2.86 -4.87
C ASP A 52 -10.13 -2.82 -4.76
N VAL A 53 -9.40 -2.56 -5.86
CA VAL A 53 -7.94 -2.63 -5.89
C VAL A 53 -7.32 -1.27 -6.18
N ALA A 54 -6.51 -0.76 -5.26
CA ALA A 54 -5.67 0.42 -5.45
C ALA A 54 -4.27 0.06 -5.94
N ARG A 55 -3.76 0.84 -6.89
CA ARG A 55 -2.41 0.70 -7.44
C ARG A 55 -1.72 2.05 -7.47
N LEU A 56 -0.61 2.17 -6.76
CA LEU A 56 0.14 3.41 -6.65
C LEU A 56 1.63 3.15 -6.47
N THR A 57 2.43 4.17 -6.78
CA THR A 57 3.86 4.20 -6.48
C THR A 57 4.14 5.41 -5.60
N VAL A 58 4.98 5.25 -4.59
CA VAL A 58 5.34 6.31 -3.63
C VAL A 58 6.85 6.52 -3.60
N GLU A 59 7.28 7.78 -3.49
CA GLU A 59 8.69 8.22 -3.56
C GLU A 59 9.10 9.09 -2.36
#